data_AF-A0A950QI71-F1
#
_entry.id   AF-A0A950QI71-F1
#
_cell.length_a   1.000
_cell.length_b   1.000
_cell.length_c   1.000
_cell.angle_alpha   90.00
_cell.angle_beta   90.00
_cell.angle_gamma   90.00
#
_symmetry.space_group_name_H-M   'P 1'
#
loop_
_entity.id
_entity.type
_entity.pdbx_description
1 polymer ?
#
loop_
_entity_poly.entity_id
_entity_poly.type
_entity_poly.pdbx_seq_one_letter_code
_entity_poly.pdbx_strand_id
1 'polypeptide(L)'
;MKRNLLLTSASLFSILLFTFHLTDDIVHGWEPGTLRTLYALPILVLWLYGTLLLRGLSGYIIMLVGGLLSLGIPAIHMSGRGVGTASRVANTSGHHFFVWTLLMLGLSGLFAIVLAVQGLWRREWRQLSAERPIAE
;
A
#
# COMPACT_ATOMS: atom_id res chain seq x y z
N MET A 1 21.52 5.08 2.91
CA MET A 1 20.60 5.77 1.99
C MET A 1 19.71 4.82 1.16
N LYS A 2 20.20 3.65 0.70
CA LYS A 2 19.43 2.73 -0.18
C LYS A 2 18.08 2.20 0.37
N ARG A 3 17.93 2.03 1.70
CA ARG A 3 16.70 1.44 2.27
C ARG A 3 15.47 2.36 2.19
N ASN A 4 15.66 3.68 2.28
CA ASN A 4 14.56 4.61 2.04
C ASN A 4 14.12 4.56 0.57
N LEU A 5 15.05 4.42 -0.37
CA LEU A 5 14.70 4.34 -1.79
C LEU A 5 13.82 3.14 -2.09
N LEU A 6 14.16 1.94 -1.58
CA LEU A 6 13.35 0.74 -1.81
C LEU A 6 11.92 0.87 -1.25
N LEU A 7 11.78 1.38 -0.02
CA LEU A 7 10.46 1.58 0.60
C LEU A 7 9.67 2.66 -0.15
N THR A 8 10.30 3.79 -0.51
CA THR A 8 9.69 4.84 -1.31
C THR A 8 9.24 4.29 -2.66
N SER A 9 10.07 3.53 -3.37
CA SER A 9 9.72 2.91 -4.65
C SER A 9 8.54 1.94 -4.52
N ALA A 10 8.56 1.07 -3.50
CA ALA A 10 7.46 0.14 -3.25
C ALA A 10 6.14 0.88 -2.91
N SER A 11 6.23 1.96 -2.13
CA SER A 11 5.08 2.78 -1.76
C SER A 11 4.51 3.55 -2.95
N LEU A 12 5.36 4.16 -3.79
CA LEU A 12 4.93 4.82 -5.03
C LEU A 12 4.30 3.84 -6.02
N PHE A 13 4.87 2.64 -6.15
CA PHE A 13 4.30 1.60 -6.99
C PHE A 13 2.93 1.15 -6.46
N SER A 14 2.78 1.02 -5.14
CA SER A 14 1.49 0.71 -4.49
C SER A 14 0.44 1.81 -4.73
N ILE A 15 0.82 3.08 -4.65
CA ILE A 15 -0.05 4.22 -4.95
C ILE A 15 -0.52 4.17 -6.42
N LEU A 16 0.40 3.93 -7.35
CA LEU A 16 0.06 3.80 -8.77
C LEU A 16 -0.93 2.66 -8.99
N LEU A 17 -0.62 1.47 -8.46
CA LEU A 17 -1.51 0.32 -8.62
C LEU A 17 -2.87 0.52 -7.93
N PHE A 18 -2.92 1.26 -6.81
CA PHE A 18 -4.18 1.60 -6.14
C PHE A 18 -5.08 2.41 -7.09
N THR A 19 -4.51 3.32 -7.88
CA THR A 19 -5.30 4.07 -8.88
C THR A 19 -5.82 3.18 -10.01
N PHE A 20 -5.06 2.18 -10.46
CA PHE A 20 -5.56 1.18 -11.42
C PHE A 20 -6.69 0.35 -10.81
N HIS A 21 -6.52 -0.12 -9.58
CA HIS A 21 -7.54 -0.86 -8.86
C HIS A 21 -8.83 -0.04 -8.68
N LEU A 22 -8.74 1.21 -8.23
CA LEU A 22 -9.91 2.08 -8.06
C LEU A 22 -10.64 2.30 -9.38
N THR A 23 -9.90 2.43 -10.48
CA THR A 23 -10.49 2.56 -11.83
C THR A 23 -11.24 1.29 -12.22
N ASP A 24 -10.64 0.12 -12.01
CA ASP A 24 -11.31 -1.15 -12.28
C ASP A 24 -12.55 -1.35 -11.38
N ASP A 25 -12.52 -0.88 -10.14
CA ASP A 25 -13.66 -0.92 -9.24
C ASP A 25 -14.83 -0.08 -9.75
N ILE A 26 -14.56 1.08 -10.36
CA ILE A 26 -15.59 1.88 -11.03
C ILE A 26 -16.14 1.14 -12.25
N VAL A 27 -15.25 0.62 -13.11
CA VAL A 27 -15.63 -0.07 -14.36
C VAL A 27 -16.52 -1.29 -14.09
N HIS A 28 -16.23 -2.04 -13.03
CA HIS A 28 -16.99 -3.23 -12.67
C HIS A 28 -18.12 -2.96 -11.66
N GLY A 29 -18.30 -1.71 -11.23
CA GLY A 29 -19.39 -1.30 -10.33
C GLY A 29 -19.23 -1.74 -8.86
N TRP A 30 -18.00 -1.92 -8.37
CA TRP A 30 -17.72 -1.96 -6.92
C TRP A 30 -17.72 -0.56 -6.32
N GLU A 31 -17.21 0.42 -7.06
CA GLU A 31 -17.19 1.82 -6.66
C GLU A 31 -18.17 2.62 -7.55
N PRO A 32 -19.00 3.52 -7.00
CA PRO A 32 -20.02 4.25 -7.76
C PRO A 32 -19.50 5.18 -8.87
N GLY A 33 -18.23 5.58 -8.87
CA GLY A 33 -17.68 6.51 -9.87
C GLY A 33 -18.30 7.92 -9.83
N THR A 34 -18.80 8.35 -8.67
CA THR A 34 -19.41 9.67 -8.47
C THR A 34 -18.47 10.59 -7.69
N LEU A 35 -18.92 11.78 -7.31
CA LEU A 35 -18.14 12.67 -6.42
C LEU A 35 -17.71 12.00 -5.10
N ARG A 36 -18.43 10.96 -4.64
CA ARG A 36 -18.04 10.18 -3.45
C ARG A 36 -16.71 9.45 -3.65
N THR A 37 -16.41 9.00 -4.86
CA THR A 37 -15.17 8.31 -5.20
C THR A 37 -13.93 9.21 -5.03
N LEU A 38 -14.11 10.53 -5.05
CA LEU A 38 -13.04 11.50 -4.81
C LEU A 38 -12.54 11.50 -3.36
N TYR A 39 -13.22 10.85 -2.42
CA TYR A 39 -12.70 10.64 -1.06
C TYR A 39 -11.41 9.81 -1.03
N ALA A 40 -11.10 9.07 -2.09
CA ALA A 40 -9.79 8.43 -2.25
C ALA A 40 -8.64 9.45 -2.45
N LEU A 41 -8.91 10.64 -3.01
CA LEU A 41 -7.86 11.61 -3.33
C LEU A 41 -7.14 12.16 -2.10
N PRO A 42 -7.81 12.61 -1.02
CA PRO A 42 -7.11 13.03 0.20
C PRO A 42 -6.24 11.92 0.80
N ILE A 43 -6.69 10.67 0.73
CA ILE A 43 -5.94 9.50 1.22
C ILE A 43 -4.67 9.31 0.37
N LEU A 44 -4.80 9.34 -0.96
CA LEU A 44 -3.68 9.21 -1.89
C LEU A 44 -2.69 10.38 -1.75
N VAL A 45 -3.17 11.60 -1.57
CA VAL A 45 -2.32 12.79 -1.36
C VAL A 45 -1.55 12.67 -0.04
N LEU A 46 -2.23 12.29 1.06
CA LEU A 46 -1.57 12.10 2.35
C LEU A 46 -0.51 10.99 2.28
N TRP A 47 -0.82 9.89 1.62
CA TRP A 47 0.10 8.78 1.43
C TRP A 47 1.29 9.16 0.54
N LEU A 48 1.05 9.87 -0.57
CA LEU A 48 2.11 10.37 -1.45
C LEU A 48 3.01 11.37 -0.73
N TYR A 49 2.42 12.32 0.01
CA TYR A 49 3.13 13.29 0.82
C TYR A 49 4.02 12.60 1.86
N GLY A 50 3.47 11.61 2.59
CA GLY A 50 4.24 10.84 3.57
C GLY A 50 5.35 10.00 2.96
N THR A 51 5.13 9.48 1.74
CA THR A 51 6.12 8.69 0.99
C THR A 51 7.30 9.52 0.51
N LEU A 52 7.05 10.77 0.07
CA LEU A 52 8.05 11.62 -0.56
C LEU A 52 8.73 12.59 0.41
N LEU A 53 7.97 13.18 1.33
CA LEU A 53 8.41 14.35 2.10
C LEU A 53 8.64 14.07 3.58
N LEU A 54 7.90 13.11 4.17
CA LEU A 54 8.07 12.80 5.58
C LEU A 54 9.26 11.87 5.85
N ARG A 55 9.97 12.15 6.95
CA ARG A 55 11.20 11.46 7.34
C ARG A 55 11.06 10.89 8.74
N GLY A 56 11.80 9.81 9.02
CA GLY A 56 11.79 9.19 10.34
C GLY A 56 10.47 8.45 10.63
N LEU A 57 9.92 8.64 11.83
CA LEU A 57 8.81 7.84 12.38
C LEU A 57 7.54 8.04 11.55
N SER A 58 7.16 9.28 11.28
CA SER A 58 5.93 9.61 10.55
C SER A 58 5.94 9.05 9.13
N GLY A 59 7.07 9.14 8.42
CA GLY A 59 7.23 8.54 7.09
C GLY A 59 7.06 7.02 7.11
N TYR A 60 7.73 6.33 8.05
CA TYR A 60 7.57 4.88 8.19
C TYR A 60 6.14 4.47 8.58
N ILE A 61 5.48 5.20 9.48
CA ILE A 61 4.09 4.91 9.87
C ILE A 61 3.14 5.07 8.68
N ILE A 62 3.25 6.16 7.91
CA ILE A 62 2.37 6.38 6.76
C ILE A 62 2.58 5.30 5.69
N MET A 63 3.83 4.95 5.39
CA MET A 63 4.11 3.89 4.41
C MET A 63 3.71 2.50 4.92
N LEU A 64 3.74 2.27 6.24
CA LEU A 64 3.22 1.05 6.86
C LEU A 64 1.69 0.96 6.70
N VAL A 65 0.97 2.03 7.05
CA VAL A 65 -0.49 2.10 6.88
C VAL A 65 -0.87 1.94 5.41
N GLY A 66 -0.18 2.62 4.50
CA GLY A 66 -0.36 2.46 3.06
C GLY A 66 -0.14 1.02 2.59
N GLY A 67 0.93 0.37 3.06
CA GLY A 67 1.17 -1.04 2.75
C GLY A 67 0.08 -1.98 3.26
N LEU A 68 -0.47 -1.71 4.46
CA LEU A 68 -1.60 -2.47 5.02
C LEU A 68 -2.88 -2.26 4.21
N LEU A 69 -3.17 -1.03 3.78
CA LEU A 69 -4.28 -0.75 2.86
C LEU A 69 -4.12 -1.52 1.55
N SER A 70 -2.92 -1.50 0.96
CA SER A 70 -2.61 -2.27 -0.25
C SER A 70 -2.77 -3.77 -0.08
N LEU A 71 -2.41 -4.33 1.07
CA LEU A 71 -2.58 -5.76 1.34
C LEU A 71 -4.04 -6.12 1.63
N GLY A 72 -4.81 -5.20 2.22
CA GLY A 72 -6.22 -5.42 2.53
C GLY A 72 -7.10 -5.53 1.29
N ILE A 73 -6.81 -4.77 0.24
CA ILE A 73 -7.58 -4.79 -1.02
C ILE A 73 -7.68 -6.19 -1.65
N PRO A 74 -6.59 -6.90 -1.98
CA PRO A 74 -6.69 -8.24 -2.52
C PRO A 74 -7.39 -9.20 -1.55
N ALA A 75 -7.18 -9.06 -0.24
CA ALA A 75 -7.89 -9.87 0.74
C ALA A 75 -9.41 -9.68 0.66
N ILE A 76 -9.90 -8.44 0.51
CA ILE A 76 -11.33 -8.12 0.37
C ILE A 76 -11.88 -8.68 -0.94
N HIS A 77 -11.26 -8.41 -2.08
CA HIS A 77 -11.77 -8.88 -3.38
C HIS A 77 -11.65 -10.39 -3.58
N MET A 78 -10.65 -11.01 -2.97
CA MET A 78 -10.44 -12.47 -3.05
C MET A 78 -11.23 -13.24 -1.99
N SER A 79 -11.92 -12.56 -1.07
CA SER A 79 -12.83 -13.19 -0.12
C SER A 79 -14.11 -13.69 -0.82
N GLY A 80 -14.66 -14.83 -0.36
CA GLY A 80 -15.88 -15.42 -0.91
C GLY A 80 -15.66 -16.06 -2.29
N ARG A 81 -16.43 -15.65 -3.31
CA ARG A 81 -16.27 -16.17 -4.69
C ARG A 81 -14.95 -15.74 -5.35
N GLY A 82 -14.26 -14.78 -4.75
CA GLY A 82 -12.98 -14.28 -5.18
C GLY A 82 -13.01 -13.66 -6.57
N VAL A 83 -11.88 -13.74 -7.27
CA VAL A 83 -11.64 -13.14 -8.59
C VAL A 83 -11.28 -14.18 -9.66
N GLY A 84 -11.57 -15.46 -9.41
CA GLY A 84 -11.35 -16.56 -10.35
C GLY A 84 -12.47 -16.67 -11.40
N THR A 85 -12.56 -17.83 -12.07
CA THR A 85 -13.59 -18.10 -13.09
C THR A 85 -15.02 -18.15 -12.57
N ALA A 86 -15.21 -18.30 -11.26
CA ALA A 86 -16.51 -18.23 -10.58
C ALA A 86 -16.91 -16.80 -10.15
N SER A 87 -16.06 -15.80 -10.42
CA SER A 87 -16.28 -14.42 -10.01
C SER A 87 -17.17 -13.64 -10.98
N ARG A 88 -17.68 -12.49 -10.52
CA ARG A 88 -18.46 -11.58 -11.36
C ARG A 88 -17.66 -10.91 -12.49
N VAL A 89 -16.33 -10.94 -12.38
CA VAL A 89 -15.42 -10.39 -13.40
C VAL A 89 -14.94 -11.47 -14.37
N ALA A 90 -15.40 -12.72 -14.22
CA ALA A 90 -15.05 -13.79 -15.14
C ALA A 90 -15.50 -13.47 -16.57
N ASN A 91 -14.61 -13.72 -17.52
CA ASN A 91 -14.82 -13.49 -18.96
C ASN A 91 -15.05 -12.03 -19.37
N THR A 92 -14.77 -11.05 -18.50
CA THR A 92 -14.71 -9.64 -18.92
C THR A 92 -13.35 -9.35 -19.57
N SER A 93 -13.29 -8.36 -20.46
CA SER A 93 -12.04 -7.93 -21.11
C SER A 93 -11.00 -7.39 -20.12
N GLY A 94 -11.43 -6.94 -18.93
CA GLY A 94 -10.56 -6.43 -17.86
C GLY A 94 -10.12 -7.48 -16.83
N HIS A 95 -10.63 -8.72 -16.90
CA HIS A 95 -10.44 -9.73 -15.85
C HIS A 95 -8.97 -9.98 -15.50
N HIS A 96 -8.13 -10.20 -16.51
CA HIS A 96 -6.70 -10.43 -16.32
C HIS A 96 -6.01 -9.25 -15.63
N PHE A 97 -6.26 -8.03 -16.09
CA PHE A 97 -5.62 -6.83 -15.55
C PHE A 97 -6.04 -6.58 -14.10
N PHE A 98 -7.32 -6.83 -13.78
CA PHE A 98 -7.81 -6.72 -12.42
C PHE A 98 -7.11 -7.69 -11.47
N VAL A 99 -7.05 -8.99 -11.84
CA VAL A 99 -6.36 -10.01 -11.03
C VAL A 99 -4.88 -9.67 -10.86
N TRP A 100 -4.21 -9.26 -11.94
CA TRP A 100 -2.81 -8.84 -11.91
C TRP A 100 -2.60 -7.65 -10.96
N THR A 101 -3.47 -6.65 -11.01
CA THR A 101 -3.39 -5.46 -10.16
C THR A 101 -3.52 -5.84 -8.69
N LEU A 102 -4.46 -6.72 -8.33
CA LEU A 102 -4.63 -7.22 -6.96
C LEU A 102 -3.38 -7.95 -6.45
N LEU A 103 -2.80 -8.82 -7.27
CA LEU A 103 -1.57 -9.55 -6.91
C LEU A 103 -0.38 -8.59 -6.73
N MET A 104 -0.23 -7.62 -7.62
CA MET A 104 0.83 -6.61 -7.51
C MET A 104 0.62 -5.71 -6.30
N LEU A 105 -0.62 -5.33 -5.96
CA LEU A 105 -0.95 -4.58 -4.75
C LEU A 105 -0.53 -5.34 -3.49
N GLY A 106 -0.89 -6.63 -3.42
CA GLY A 106 -0.55 -7.48 -2.29
C GLY A 106 0.96 -7.64 -2.15
N LEU A 107 1.68 -7.87 -3.26
CA LEU A 107 3.12 -8.00 -3.28
C LEU A 107 3.83 -6.71 -2.84
N SER A 108 3.50 -5.57 -3.46
CA SER A 108 4.15 -4.30 -3.16
C SER A 108 3.80 -3.80 -1.76
N GLY A 109 2.55 -3.97 -1.34
CA GLY A 109 2.08 -3.63 0.00
C GLY A 109 2.76 -4.45 1.08
N LEU A 110 2.83 -5.78 0.94
CA LEU A 110 3.52 -6.65 1.88
C LEU A 110 5.02 -6.32 1.97
N PHE A 111 5.67 -6.07 0.83
CA PHE A 111 7.06 -5.67 0.81
C PHE A 111 7.29 -4.32 1.51
N ALA A 112 6.41 -3.33 1.28
CA ALA A 112 6.46 -2.05 1.97
C ALA A 112 6.27 -2.19 3.48
N ILE A 113 5.34 -3.04 3.94
CA ILE A 113 5.13 -3.35 5.36
C ILE A 113 6.43 -3.85 5.99
N VAL A 114 7.06 -4.87 5.39
CA VAL A 114 8.31 -5.45 5.91
C VAL A 114 9.40 -4.40 6.02
N LEU A 115 9.59 -3.60 4.97
CA LEU A 115 10.60 -2.53 4.96
C LEU A 115 10.30 -1.42 5.98
N ALA A 116 9.03 -1.05 6.17
CA ALA A 116 8.63 -0.04 7.13
C ALA A 116 8.82 -0.51 8.58
N VAL A 117 8.45 -1.75 8.90
CA VAL A 117 8.67 -2.36 10.23
C VAL A 117 10.17 -2.46 10.52
N GLN A 118 10.98 -2.92 9.56
CA GLN A 118 12.44 -2.90 9.71
C GLN A 118 13.00 -1.47 9.83
N GLY A 119 12.33 -0.50 9.22
CA GLY A 119 12.53 0.94 9.34
C GLY A 119 12.47 1.41 10.79
N LEU A 120 11.31 1.17 11.39
CA LEU A 120 10.95 1.53 12.76
C LEU A 120 11.84 0.82 13.79
N TRP A 121 12.01 -0.50 13.67
CA TRP A 121 12.80 -1.29 14.60
C TRP A 121 14.25 -0.82 14.72
N ARG A 122 14.91 -0.55 13.59
CA ARG A 122 16.30 -0.05 13.61
C ARG A 122 16.42 1.35 14.20
N ARG A 123 15.36 2.16 14.12
CA ARG A 123 15.35 3.49 14.73
C ARG A 123 15.26 3.36 16.25
N GLU A 124 14.31 2.57 16.73
CA GLU A 124 14.13 2.29 18.16
C GLU A 124 15.43 1.77 18.79
N TRP A 125 16.09 0.81 18.13
CA TRP A 125 17.39 0.30 18.58
C TRP A 125 18.47 1.40 18.70
N ARG A 126 18.52 2.35 17.75
CA ARG A 126 19.46 3.48 17.81
C ARG A 126 19.14 4.44 18.94
N GLN A 127 17.86 4.70 19.21
CA GLN A 127 17.44 5.55 20.33
C GLN A 127 17.84 4.91 21.66
N LEU A 128 17.50 3.62 21.86
CA LEU A 128 17.89 2.87 23.05
C LEU A 128 19.41 2.79 23.25
N SER A 129 20.18 2.68 22.16
CA SER A 129 21.65 2.65 22.26
C SER A 129 22.24 4.02 22.61
N ALA A 130 21.61 5.12 22.21
CA ALA A 130 22.04 6.48 22.52
C ALA A 130 21.69 6.89 23.97
N GLU A 131 20.66 6.28 24.57
CA GLU A 131 20.21 6.56 25.93
C GLU A 131 20.93 5.73 27.01
N ARG A 132 21.74 4.72 26.63
CA ARG A 132 22.54 3.97 27.61
C ARG A 132 23.66 4.86 28.15
N PRO A 133 23.76 5.08 29.47
CA PRO A 133 24.92 5.75 30.06
C PRO A 133 26.17 4.96 29.72
N ILE A 134 27.24 5.65 29.30
CA ILE A 134 28.56 5.03 29.20
C ILE A 134 28.94 4.65 30.62
N ALA A 135 28.95 3.35 30.92
CA ALA A 135 29.43 2.85 32.20
C ALA A 135 30.94 3.14 32.26
N GLU A 136 31.34 4.05 33.14
CA GLU A 136 32.73 4.28 33.56
C GLU A 136 33.18 3.22 34.58
#